data_AF-A0A967N0R6-F1
#
_entry.id   AF-A0A967N0R6-F1
#
_cell.length_a   1.000
_cell.length_b   1.000
_cell.length_c   1.000
_cell.angle_alpha   90.00
_cell.angle_beta   90.00
_cell.angle_gamma   90.00
#
_symmetry.space_group_name_H-M   'P 1'
#
loop_
_entity.id
_entity.type
_entity.pdbx_description
1 polymer ?
#
loop_
_entity_poly.entity_id
_entity_poly.type
_entity_poly.pdbx_seq_one_letter_code
_entity_poly.pdbx_strand_id
1 'polypeptide(L)'
;MKYQVILLTAVFFVFFTAGLSADAADNFALGVEAYNSGDYEQAVQIFKEIEDSGYVSPELYYNLGNSYYKAGQKGMAISSYMQAEILSPRSEDIEANLQFVRSTLRDKVEDSLRNPIWQFVKESSLYFKADELTWIAFIIYLLIIGLLIYQVFYKQKNIAYLLVITFAAVLLIISISLLGINLKLNYY
;
A
#
# COMPACT_ATOMS: atom_id res chain seq x y z
N MET A 1 -35.06 15.94 -46.28
CA MET A 1 -33.60 15.74 -46.09
C MET A 1 -33.12 16.01 -44.67
N LYS A 2 -33.37 17.16 -44.03
CA LYS A 2 -32.90 17.44 -42.65
C LYS A 2 -33.29 16.37 -41.60
N TYR A 3 -34.54 15.88 -41.63
CA TYR A 3 -35.00 14.85 -40.69
C TYR A 3 -34.39 13.47 -40.91
N GLN A 4 -34.03 13.11 -42.16
CA GLN A 4 -33.37 11.82 -42.45
C GLN A 4 -31.91 11.81 -41.98
N VAL A 5 -31.21 12.95 -42.09
CA VAL A 5 -29.83 13.09 -41.57
C VAL A 5 -29.83 13.01 -40.05
N ILE A 6 -30.78 13.66 -39.37
CA ILE A 6 -30.92 13.58 -37.90
C ILE A 6 -31.24 12.15 -37.45
N LEU A 7 -32.11 11.44 -38.18
CA LEU A 7 -32.44 10.03 -37.89
C LEU A 7 -31.22 9.11 -38.07
N LEU A 8 -30.45 9.29 -39.15
CA LEU A 8 -29.23 8.53 -39.42
C LEU A 8 -28.13 8.78 -38.40
N THR A 9 -27.92 10.03 -37.97
CA THR A 9 -26.95 10.35 -36.92
C THR A 9 -27.36 9.83 -35.55
N ALA A 10 -28.66 9.87 -35.22
CA ALA A 10 -29.18 9.30 -33.98
C ALA A 10 -29.03 7.77 -33.95
N VAL A 11 -29.33 7.10 -35.08
CA VAL A 11 -29.15 5.65 -35.22
C VAL A 11 -27.68 5.25 -35.10
N PHE A 12 -26.75 6.00 -35.71
CA PHE A 12 -25.31 5.74 -35.58
C PHE A 12 -24.80 5.89 -34.14
N PHE A 13 -25.31 6.87 -33.39
CA PHE A 13 -24.95 7.08 -31.98
C PHE A 13 -25.44 5.95 -31.08
N VAL A 14 -26.63 5.41 -31.34
CA VAL A 14 -27.19 4.26 -30.59
C VAL A 14 -26.40 2.97 -30.85
N PHE A 15 -25.92 2.75 -32.08
CA PHE A 15 -25.08 1.59 -32.39
C PHE A 15 -23.67 1.68 -31.81
N PHE A 16 -23.10 2.89 -31.70
CA PHE A 16 -21.78 3.10 -31.10
C PHE A 16 -21.78 2.81 -29.58
N THR A 17 -22.84 3.20 -28.87
CA THR A 17 -22.96 2.89 -27.43
C THR A 17 -23.27 1.42 -27.16
N ALA A 18 -24.01 0.75 -28.05
CA ALA A 18 -24.36 -0.66 -27.89
C ALA A 18 -23.15 -1.61 -28.05
N GLY A 19 -22.17 -1.24 -28.90
CA GLY A 19 -20.95 -2.03 -29.10
C GLY A 19 -19.99 -2.00 -27.89
N LEU A 20 -19.91 -0.88 -27.18
CA LEU A 20 -19.09 -0.74 -25.97
C LEU A 20 -19.68 -1.48 -24.75
N SER A 21 -21.02 -1.55 -24.65
CA SER A 21 -21.69 -2.20 -23.53
C SER A 21 -21.71 -3.73 -23.60
N ALA A 22 -21.69 -4.31 -24.81
CA ALA A 22 -21.75 -5.76 -24.98
C ALA A 22 -20.43 -6.44 -24.59
N ASP A 23 -19.30 -5.89 -25.01
CA ASP A 23 -17.96 -6.44 -24.74
C ASP A 23 -17.61 -6.39 -23.25
N ALA A 24 -17.96 -5.29 -22.55
CA ALA A 24 -17.76 -5.18 -21.11
C ALA A 24 -18.60 -6.18 -20.30
N ALA A 25 -19.86 -6.44 -20.72
CA ALA A 25 -20.74 -7.37 -20.02
C ALA A 25 -20.29 -8.84 -20.16
N ASP A 26 -19.86 -9.25 -21.34
CA ASP A 26 -19.36 -10.61 -21.60
C ASP A 26 -18.05 -10.85 -20.82
N ASN A 27 -17.12 -9.89 -20.84
CA ASN A 27 -15.88 -9.98 -20.07
C ASN A 27 -16.13 -9.96 -18.55
N PHE A 28 -17.14 -9.22 -18.08
CA PHE A 28 -17.50 -9.20 -16.67
C PHE A 28 -17.94 -10.58 -16.17
N ALA A 29 -18.72 -11.31 -16.96
CA ALA A 29 -19.14 -12.67 -16.64
C ALA A 29 -17.94 -13.62 -16.53
N LEU A 30 -16.96 -13.50 -17.42
CA LEU A 30 -15.71 -14.28 -17.36
C LEU A 30 -14.91 -13.99 -16.08
N GLY A 31 -14.82 -12.73 -15.67
CA GLY A 31 -14.15 -12.35 -14.42
C GLY A 31 -14.84 -12.96 -13.20
N VAL A 32 -16.18 -12.97 -13.18
CA VAL A 32 -16.97 -13.62 -12.13
C VAL A 32 -16.78 -15.13 -12.14
N GLU A 33 -16.74 -15.76 -13.32
CA GLU A 33 -16.48 -17.20 -13.45
C GLU A 33 -15.08 -17.57 -12.90
N ALA A 34 -14.04 -16.84 -13.30
CA ALA A 34 -12.68 -17.03 -12.80
C ALA A 34 -12.61 -16.88 -11.26
N TYR A 35 -13.31 -15.89 -10.71
CA TYR A 35 -13.40 -15.71 -9.26
C TYR A 35 -14.08 -16.92 -8.59
N ASN A 36 -15.18 -17.41 -9.16
CA ASN A 36 -15.94 -18.53 -8.62
C ASN A 36 -15.20 -19.87 -8.75
N SER A 37 -14.34 -20.03 -9.77
CA SER A 37 -13.45 -21.19 -9.90
C SER A 37 -12.22 -21.13 -8.97
N GLY A 38 -12.03 -20.01 -8.26
CA GLY A 38 -10.92 -19.78 -7.34
C GLY A 38 -9.64 -19.31 -8.02
N ASP A 39 -9.70 -18.97 -9.31
CA ASP A 39 -8.57 -18.35 -10.04
C ASP A 39 -8.63 -16.83 -9.87
N TYR A 40 -8.22 -16.39 -8.67
CA TYR A 40 -8.35 -15.00 -8.26
C TYR A 40 -7.41 -14.07 -9.02
N GLU A 41 -6.23 -14.56 -9.41
CA GLU A 41 -5.27 -13.85 -10.25
C GLU A 41 -5.84 -13.60 -11.64
N GLN A 42 -6.46 -14.61 -12.26
CA GLN A 42 -7.14 -14.44 -13.54
C GLN A 42 -8.35 -13.49 -13.41
N ALA A 43 -9.14 -13.61 -12.34
CA ALA A 43 -10.26 -12.68 -12.09
C ALA A 43 -9.78 -11.23 -11.98
N VAL A 44 -8.68 -10.98 -11.25
CA VAL A 44 -8.05 -9.65 -11.18
C VAL A 44 -7.67 -9.15 -12.57
N GLN A 45 -7.02 -9.98 -13.39
CA GLN A 45 -6.62 -9.59 -14.73
C GLN A 45 -7.82 -9.18 -15.58
N ILE A 46 -8.88 -10.00 -15.62
CA ILE A 46 -10.07 -9.73 -16.42
C ILE A 46 -10.77 -8.44 -15.94
N PHE A 47 -10.97 -8.27 -14.63
CA PHE A 47 -11.58 -7.04 -14.12
C PHE A 47 -10.70 -5.80 -14.34
N LYS A 48 -9.37 -5.93 -14.34
CA LYS A 48 -8.44 -4.86 -14.71
C LYS A 48 -8.56 -4.47 -16.18
N GLU A 49 -8.69 -5.44 -17.08
CA GLU A 49 -8.91 -5.17 -18.51
C GLU A 49 -10.24 -4.42 -18.74
N ILE A 50 -11.28 -4.78 -18.00
CA ILE A 50 -12.57 -4.06 -18.01
C ILE A 50 -12.39 -2.64 -17.49
N GLU A 51 -11.67 -2.43 -16.38
CA GLU A 51 -11.36 -1.09 -15.87
C GLU A 51 -10.59 -0.26 -16.92
N ASP A 52 -9.58 -0.85 -17.54
CA ASP A 52 -8.71 -0.18 -18.52
C ASP A 52 -9.45 0.18 -19.83
N SER A 53 -10.57 -0.51 -20.12
CA SER A 53 -11.50 -0.13 -21.20
C SER A 53 -12.28 1.15 -20.92
N GLY A 54 -12.18 1.69 -19.69
CA GLY A 54 -12.91 2.86 -19.21
C GLY A 54 -14.28 2.54 -18.62
N TYR A 55 -14.62 1.26 -18.47
CA TYR A 55 -15.85 0.84 -17.80
C TYR A 55 -15.74 1.11 -16.29
N VAL A 56 -16.73 1.79 -15.73
CA VAL A 56 -16.76 2.21 -14.33
C VAL A 56 -18.10 1.83 -13.73
N SER A 57 -18.09 0.97 -12.71
CA SER A 57 -19.28 0.67 -11.91
C SER A 57 -18.90 0.23 -10.49
N PRO A 58 -19.78 0.44 -9.49
CA PRO A 58 -19.56 -0.08 -8.14
C PRO A 58 -19.28 -1.59 -8.12
N GLU A 59 -19.98 -2.37 -8.94
CA GLU A 59 -19.87 -3.82 -9.03
C GLU A 59 -18.51 -4.27 -9.58
N LEU A 60 -17.95 -3.54 -10.55
CA LEU A 60 -16.59 -3.80 -11.04
C LEU A 60 -15.59 -3.69 -9.90
N TYR A 61 -15.60 -2.55 -9.21
CA TYR A 61 -14.66 -2.27 -8.13
C TYR A 61 -14.88 -3.18 -6.91
N TYR A 62 -16.12 -3.58 -6.63
CA TYR A 62 -16.43 -4.56 -5.59
C TYR A 62 -15.85 -5.94 -5.92
N ASN A 63 -16.05 -6.43 -7.15
CA ASN A 63 -15.51 -7.74 -7.57
C ASN A 63 -13.98 -7.72 -7.71
N LEU A 64 -13.41 -6.63 -8.19
CA LEU A 64 -11.96 -6.42 -8.21
C LEU A 64 -11.39 -6.42 -6.78
N GLY A 65 -12.09 -5.78 -5.83
CA GLY A 65 -11.76 -5.80 -4.40
C GLY A 65 -11.78 -7.22 -3.80
N ASN A 66 -12.85 -7.99 -4.07
CA ASN A 66 -12.97 -9.38 -3.67
C ASN A 66 -11.82 -10.23 -4.22
N SER A 67 -11.52 -10.06 -5.51
CA SER A 67 -10.49 -10.83 -6.22
C SER A 67 -9.10 -10.52 -5.66
N TYR A 68 -8.76 -9.23 -5.48
CA TYR A 68 -7.51 -8.83 -4.83
C TYR A 68 -7.38 -9.36 -3.41
N TYR A 69 -8.47 -9.34 -2.62
CA TYR A 69 -8.44 -9.86 -1.25
C TYR A 69 -8.12 -11.35 -1.24
N LYS A 70 -8.79 -12.13 -2.09
CA LYS A 70 -8.59 -13.58 -2.21
C LYS A 70 -7.21 -13.95 -2.77
N ALA A 71 -6.65 -13.13 -3.66
CA ALA A 71 -5.27 -13.23 -4.13
C ALA A 71 -4.22 -12.76 -3.10
N GLY A 72 -4.63 -12.39 -1.88
CA GLY A 72 -3.73 -11.95 -0.80
C GLY A 72 -3.24 -10.49 -0.92
N GLN A 73 -3.71 -9.75 -1.94
CA GLN A 73 -3.32 -8.37 -2.24
C GLN A 73 -4.21 -7.36 -1.49
N LYS A 74 -4.18 -7.42 -0.15
CA LYS A 74 -5.10 -6.66 0.72
C LYS A 74 -5.10 -5.14 0.49
N GLY A 75 -3.96 -4.54 0.14
CA GLY A 75 -3.87 -3.11 -0.15
C GLY A 75 -4.66 -2.72 -1.40
N MET A 76 -4.54 -3.52 -2.47
CA MET A 76 -5.30 -3.32 -3.72
C MET A 76 -6.80 -3.59 -3.50
N ALA A 77 -7.13 -4.55 -2.64
CA ALA A 77 -8.51 -4.81 -2.23
C ALA A 77 -9.15 -3.58 -1.56
N ILE A 78 -8.45 -2.97 -0.59
CA ILE A 78 -8.91 -1.74 0.08
C ILE A 78 -9.11 -0.61 -0.94
N SER A 79 -8.15 -0.39 -1.83
CA SER A 79 -8.26 0.65 -2.87
C SER A 79 -9.49 0.43 -3.74
N SER A 80 -9.74 -0.81 -4.16
CA SER A 80 -10.87 -1.15 -5.03
C SER A 80 -12.20 -0.98 -4.30
N TYR A 81 -12.34 -1.45 -3.06
CA TYR A 81 -13.56 -1.21 -2.27
C TYR A 81 -13.80 0.27 -1.99
N MET A 82 -12.76 1.09 -1.80
CA MET A 82 -12.91 2.54 -1.68
C MET A 82 -13.44 3.17 -2.96
N GLN A 83 -13.01 2.72 -4.15
CA GLN A 83 -13.59 3.17 -5.42
C GLN A 83 -15.07 2.75 -5.51
N ALA A 84 -15.40 1.52 -5.12
CA ALA A 84 -16.79 1.05 -5.08
C ALA A 84 -17.65 1.91 -4.13
N GLU A 85 -17.13 2.26 -2.96
CA GLU A 85 -17.80 3.09 -1.95
C GLU A 85 -18.04 4.52 -2.44
N ILE A 86 -17.10 5.10 -3.19
CA ILE A 86 -17.27 6.42 -3.82
C ILE A 86 -18.44 6.40 -4.81
N LEU A 87 -18.57 5.34 -5.60
CA LEU A 87 -19.60 5.21 -6.64
C LEU A 87 -20.97 4.79 -6.07
N SER A 88 -20.99 4.02 -4.99
CA SER A 88 -22.19 3.56 -4.30
C SER A 88 -22.09 3.83 -2.80
N PRO A 89 -22.24 5.10 -2.37
CA PRO A 89 -22.16 5.47 -0.98
C PRO A 89 -23.27 4.79 -0.17
N ARG A 90 -22.95 4.36 1.06
CA ARG A 90 -23.88 3.67 2.00
C ARG A 90 -24.32 2.26 1.57
N SER A 91 -23.56 1.60 0.69
CA SER A 91 -23.72 0.16 0.47
C SER A 91 -23.18 -0.60 1.68
N GLU A 92 -24.08 -1.28 2.41
CA GLU A 92 -23.71 -2.10 3.57
C GLU A 92 -22.72 -3.22 3.20
N ASP A 93 -22.87 -3.83 2.02
CA ASP A 93 -21.98 -4.89 1.54
C ASP A 93 -20.56 -4.39 1.26
N ILE A 94 -20.43 -3.24 0.58
CA ILE A 94 -19.13 -2.62 0.31
C ILE A 94 -18.46 -2.20 1.62
N GLU A 95 -19.22 -1.56 2.51
CA GLU A 95 -18.71 -1.11 3.82
C GLU A 95 -18.25 -2.31 4.66
N ALA A 96 -19.04 -3.37 4.75
CA ALA A 96 -18.71 -4.57 5.52
C ALA A 96 -17.42 -5.24 5.02
N ASN A 97 -17.28 -5.40 3.70
CA ASN A 97 -16.07 -6.01 3.13
C ASN A 97 -14.85 -5.10 3.32
N LEU A 98 -14.97 -3.80 3.10
CA LEU A 98 -13.88 -2.84 3.33
C LEU A 98 -13.42 -2.86 4.79
N GLN A 99 -14.37 -2.85 5.73
CA GLN A 99 -14.07 -2.93 7.17
C GLN A 99 -13.41 -4.26 7.54
N PHE A 100 -13.88 -5.38 6.99
CA PHE A 100 -13.30 -6.70 7.22
C PHE A 100 -11.85 -6.78 6.71
N VAL A 101 -11.55 -6.30 5.51
CA VAL A 101 -10.16 -6.31 5.02
C VAL A 101 -9.27 -5.43 5.89
N ARG A 102 -9.74 -4.25 6.29
CA ARG A 102 -9.02 -3.34 7.21
C ARG A 102 -8.77 -3.99 8.57
N SER A 103 -9.74 -4.69 9.15
CA SER A 103 -9.55 -5.36 10.45
C SER A 103 -8.49 -6.44 10.37
N THR A 104 -8.44 -7.22 9.27
CA THR A 104 -7.43 -8.26 9.10
C THR A 104 -6.00 -7.73 8.94
N LEU A 105 -5.83 -6.43 8.66
CA LEU A 105 -4.54 -5.74 8.69
C LEU A 105 -4.25 -5.22 10.10
N ARG A 106 -5.24 -4.61 10.75
CA ARG A 106 -5.11 -4.11 12.13
C ARG A 106 -4.74 -5.22 13.11
N ASP A 107 -5.39 -6.38 13.03
CA ASP A 107 -5.11 -7.52 13.90
C ASP A 107 -3.69 -8.05 13.68
N LYS A 108 -3.18 -8.02 12.45
CA LYS A 108 -1.79 -8.42 12.15
C LYS A 108 -0.77 -7.43 12.73
N VAL A 109 -1.10 -6.13 12.73
CA VAL A 109 -0.30 -5.10 13.42
C VAL A 109 -0.39 -5.30 14.93
N GLU A 110 -1.56 -5.58 15.48
CA GLU A 110 -1.79 -5.78 16.91
C GLU A 110 -1.13 -7.07 17.44
N ASP A 111 -1.10 -8.14 16.64
CA ASP A 111 -0.33 -9.36 16.92
C ASP A 111 1.17 -9.11 16.87
N SER A 112 1.66 -8.27 15.94
CA SER A 112 3.06 -7.84 15.94
C SER A 112 3.41 -7.00 17.19
N LEU A 113 2.44 -6.23 17.69
CA LEU A 113 2.54 -5.41 18.91
C LEU A 113 2.45 -6.22 20.22
N ARG A 114 2.14 -7.52 20.18
CA ARG A 114 2.25 -8.41 21.36
C ARG A 114 3.70 -8.82 21.68
N ASN A 115 4.66 -8.50 20.83
CA ASN A 115 6.08 -8.72 21.12
C ASN A 115 6.56 -7.71 22.18
N PRO A 116 7.20 -8.15 23.29
CA PRO A 116 7.73 -7.25 24.32
C PRO A 116 8.67 -6.16 23.77
N ILE A 117 9.41 -6.46 22.69
CA ILE A 117 10.29 -5.49 22.02
C ILE A 117 9.47 -4.39 21.35
N TRP A 118 8.37 -4.74 20.67
CA TRP A 118 7.51 -3.76 20.01
C TRP A 118 6.69 -2.93 20.99
N GLN A 119 6.30 -3.50 22.13
CA GLN A 119 5.70 -2.75 23.24
C GLN A 119 6.67 -1.72 23.80
N PHE A 120 7.91 -2.12 24.09
CA PHE A 120 8.96 -1.22 24.56
C PHE A 120 9.23 -0.07 23.57
N VAL A 121 9.31 -0.36 22.28
CA VAL A 121 9.49 0.66 21.22
C VAL A 121 8.30 1.62 21.17
N LYS A 122 7.07 1.13 21.24
CA LYS A 122 5.85 1.96 21.22
C LYS A 122 5.74 2.85 22.45
N GLU A 123 5.92 2.29 23.65
CA GLU A 123 5.89 3.06 24.89
C GLU A 123 6.98 4.13 24.89
N SER A 124 8.18 3.79 24.40
CA SER A 124 9.26 4.78 24.23
C SER A 124 8.89 5.87 23.21
N SER A 125 8.22 5.53 22.11
CA SER A 125 7.82 6.49 21.07
C SER A 125 6.73 7.47 21.52
N LEU A 126 6.01 7.19 22.60
CA LEU A 126 5.06 8.13 23.21
C LEU A 126 5.75 9.26 23.97
N TYR A 127 7.00 9.06 24.40
CA TYR A 127 7.78 10.05 25.14
C TYR A 127 8.79 10.81 24.27
N PHE A 128 9.22 10.24 23.14
CA PHE A 128 10.21 10.83 22.26
C PHE A 128 9.64 11.07 20.87
N LYS A 129 9.64 12.33 20.41
CA LYS A 129 9.42 12.61 18.99
C LYS A 129 10.59 12.00 18.20
N ALA A 130 10.32 11.38 17.04
CA ALA A 130 11.33 10.70 16.22
C ALA A 130 12.57 11.57 15.92
N ASP A 131 12.41 12.89 15.90
CA ASP A 131 13.49 13.86 15.71
C ASP A 131 14.48 13.89 16.90
N GLU A 132 14.02 13.70 18.14
CA GLU A 132 14.84 13.80 19.36
C GLU A 132 15.79 12.59 19.51
N LEU A 133 15.33 11.39 19.17
CA LEU A 133 16.16 10.18 19.14
C LEU A 133 17.30 10.28 18.12
N THR A 134 17.03 10.95 16.99
CA THR A 134 18.02 11.17 15.93
C THR A 134 19.13 12.11 16.43
N TRP A 135 18.78 13.16 17.15
CA TRP A 135 19.75 14.07 17.77
C TRP A 135 20.59 13.39 18.86
N ILE A 136 19.98 12.54 19.70
CA ILE A 136 20.70 11.79 20.74
C ILE A 136 21.71 10.82 20.10
N ALA A 137 21.30 10.07 19.08
CA ALA A 137 22.19 9.16 18.35
C ALA A 137 23.36 9.90 17.69
N PHE A 138 23.09 11.07 17.11
CA PHE A 138 24.11 11.93 16.50
C PHE A 138 25.14 12.43 17.52
N ILE A 139 24.70 12.85 18.72
CA ILE A 139 25.61 13.28 19.80
C ILE A 139 26.48 12.13 20.28
N ILE A 140 25.91 10.95 20.50
CA ILE A 140 26.67 9.74 20.91
C ILE A 140 27.71 9.39 19.84
N TYR A 141 27.35 9.46 18.57
CA TYR A 141 28.25 9.22 17.45
C TYR A 141 29.44 10.19 17.44
N LEU A 142 29.20 11.50 17.62
CA LEU A 142 30.26 12.50 17.71
C LEU A 142 31.19 12.25 18.91
N LEU A 143 30.64 11.84 20.06
CA LEU A 143 31.43 11.49 21.24
C LEU A 143 32.33 10.27 20.99
N ILE A 144 31.81 9.23 20.33
CA ILE A 144 32.59 8.04 19.95
C ILE A 144 33.72 8.42 18.99
N ILE A 145 33.43 9.23 17.96
CA ILE A 145 34.47 9.72 17.04
C ILE A 145 35.54 10.52 17.78
N GLY A 146 35.15 11.44 18.66
CA GLY A 146 36.08 12.22 19.46
C GLY A 146 37.01 11.36 20.31
N LEU A 147 36.46 10.33 20.96
CA LEU A 147 37.24 9.36 21.75
C LEU A 147 38.19 8.53 20.88
N LEU A 148 37.78 8.13 19.67
CA LEU A 148 38.62 7.36 18.77
C LEU A 148 39.74 8.20 18.15
N ILE A 149 39.45 9.45 17.75
CA ILE A 149 40.47 10.42 17.32
C ILE A 149 41.49 10.62 18.43
N TYR A 150 41.03 10.84 19.67
CA TYR A 150 41.92 10.94 20.83
C TYR A 150 42.81 9.68 20.98
N GLN A 151 42.24 8.48 20.86
CA GLN A 151 43.02 7.24 20.94
C GLN A 151 44.03 7.08 19.80
N VAL A 152 43.72 7.50 18.57
CA VAL A 152 44.64 7.39 17.42
C VAL A 152 45.80 8.38 17.55
N PHE A 153 45.51 9.65 17.83
CA PHE A 153 46.53 10.70 17.90
C PHE A 153 47.36 10.67 19.19
N TYR A 154 46.74 10.34 20.33
CA TYR A 154 47.43 10.32 21.63
C TYR A 154 48.05 8.96 21.96
N LYS A 155 47.53 7.85 21.41
CA LYS A 155 48.06 6.49 21.66
C LYS A 155 48.60 5.76 20.42
N GLN A 156 48.85 6.48 19.31
CA GLN A 156 49.45 5.97 18.06
C GLN A 156 48.84 4.64 17.54
N LYS A 157 47.50 4.53 17.56
CA LYS A 157 46.82 3.34 17.01
C LYS A 157 46.60 3.45 15.49
N ASN A 158 46.52 2.31 14.81
CA ASN A 158 46.34 2.22 13.35
C ASN A 158 45.02 2.88 12.89
N ILE A 159 45.10 3.79 11.93
CA ILE A 159 43.97 4.56 11.37
C ILE A 159 42.86 3.66 10.77
N ALA A 160 43.20 2.44 10.35
CA ALA A 160 42.23 1.47 9.84
C ALA A 160 41.13 1.14 10.87
N TYR A 161 41.45 1.13 12.17
CA TYR A 161 40.46 0.90 13.23
C TYR A 161 39.42 2.02 13.32
N LEU A 162 39.84 3.28 13.14
CA LEU A 162 38.94 4.42 13.12
C LEU A 162 37.96 4.31 11.96
N LEU A 163 38.46 4.00 10.76
CA LEU A 163 37.64 3.87 9.55
C LEU A 163 36.58 2.77 9.67
N VAL A 164 36.94 1.59 10.21
CA VAL A 164 35.98 0.48 10.40
C VAL A 164 34.88 0.84 11.39
N ILE A 165 35.21 1.48 12.52
CA ILE A 165 34.22 1.84 13.54
C ILE A 165 33.31 2.97 13.03
N THR A 166 33.86 3.99 12.38
CA THR A 166 33.09 5.07 11.76
C THR A 166 32.12 4.50 10.72
N PHE A 167 32.58 3.58 9.86
CA PHE A 167 31.73 2.92 8.87
C PHE A 167 30.59 2.12 9.52
N ALA A 168 30.89 1.31 10.55
CA ALA A 168 29.87 0.54 11.27
C ALA A 168 28.82 1.45 11.95
N ALA A 169 29.25 2.58 12.50
CA ALA A 169 28.34 3.53 13.15
C ALA A 169 27.46 4.29 12.14
N VAL A 170 27.98 4.63 10.95
CA VAL A 170 27.15 5.17 9.86
C VAL A 170 26.08 4.18 9.43
N LEU A 171 26.42 2.90 9.29
CA LEU A 171 25.44 1.85 8.96
C LEU A 171 24.38 1.70 10.05
N LEU A 172 24.76 1.83 11.33
CA LEU A 172 23.82 1.82 12.46
C LEU A 172 22.87 3.02 12.42
N ILE A 173 23.36 4.21 12.10
CA ILE A 173 22.51 5.41 12.00
C ILE A 173 21.52 5.25 10.84
N ILE A 174 21.99 4.80 9.68
CA ILE A 174 21.13 4.54 8.52
C ILE A 174 20.05 3.51 8.87
N SER A 175 20.39 2.43 9.57
CA SER A 175 19.40 1.41 9.95
C SER A 175 18.35 1.96 10.93
N ILE A 176 18.75 2.80 11.90
CA ILE A 176 17.81 3.46 12.83
C ILE A 176 16.91 4.45 12.08
N SER A 177 17.45 5.24 11.16
CA SER A 177 16.66 6.18 10.35
C SER A 177 15.65 5.46 9.45
N LEU A 178 16.06 4.37 8.80
CA LEU A 178 15.17 3.54 7.98
C LEU A 178 14.06 2.88 8.82
N LEU A 179 14.39 2.43 10.03
CA LEU A 179 13.41 1.90 10.97
C LEU A 179 12.39 2.97 11.38
N GLY A 180 12.84 4.19 11.69
CA GLY A 180 11.96 5.32 12.01
C GLY A 180 11.00 5.71 10.87
N ILE A 181 11.50 5.71 9.63
CA ILE A 181 10.66 5.97 8.44
C ILE A 181 9.63 4.86 8.25
N ASN A 182 10.03 3.59 8.40
CA ASN A 182 9.13 2.45 8.25
C ASN A 182 7.99 2.47 9.29
N LEU A 183 8.30 2.85 10.54
CA LEU A 183 7.28 3.03 11.56
C LEU A 183 6.30 4.14 11.17
N LYS A 184 6.77 5.30 10.70
CA LYS A 184 5.90 6.38 10.27
C LYS A 184 4.98 5.98 9.10
N LEU A 185 5.44 5.15 8.17
CA LEU A 185 4.63 4.68 7.03
C LEU A 185 3.60 3.60 7.39
N ASN A 186 3.80 2.87 8.49
CA ASN A 186 2.90 1.79 8.91
C ASN A 186 1.87 2.24 9.96
N TYR A 187 2.06 3.40 10.58
CA TYR A 187 1.17 3.95 11.63
C TYR A 187 0.33 5.16 11.17
N TYR A 188 0.43 5.60 9.92
CA TYR A 188 -0.43 6.60 9.26
C TYR A 188 -1.00 6.00 7.98
#